data_AF-A0A6G2D8S1-F1
#
_entry.id   AF-A0A6G2D8S1-F1
#
_cell.length_a   1.000
_cell.length_b   1.000
_cell.length_c   1.000
_cell.angle_alpha   90.00
_cell.angle_beta   90.00
_cell.angle_gamma   90.00
#
_symmetry.space_group_name_H-M   'P 1'
#
loop_
_entity.id
_entity.type
_entity.pdbx_description
1 polymer ?
#
loop_
_entity_poly.entity_id
_entity_poly.type
_entity_poly.pdbx_seq_one_letter_code
_entity_poly.pdbx_strand_id
1 'polypeptide(L)' 'YQDISDDQVKAAAEFVDADSFIRDLPLGYDAPVSERGSSFSTGQRQLLAFARTVASQPKILILDEATANIDSETEALV' A
#
# COMPACT_ATOMS: atom_id res chain seq x y z
N TYR A 1 8.12 10.89 14.43
CA TYR A 1 8.07 9.82 13.42
C TYR A 1 8.97 8.71 13.93
N GLN A 2 8.48 7.46 13.99
CA GLN A 2 9.38 6.32 14.24
C GLN A 2 10.36 6.22 13.08
N ASP A 3 11.60 5.85 13.40
CA ASP A 3 12.57 5.47 12.39
C ASP A 3 12.17 4.07 11.90
N ILE A 4 11.71 3.98 10.65
CA ILE A 4 11.26 2.74 10.02
C ILE A 4 12.31 2.40 8.96
N SER A 5 12.92 1.21 9.05
CA SER A 5 13.91 0.78 8.07
C SER A 5 13.26 0.39 6.74
N ASP A 6 14.02 0.45 5.65
CA ASP A 6 13.57 0.00 4.32
C ASP A 6 13.05 -1.45 4.35
N ASP A 7 13.67 -2.31 5.16
CA ASP A 7 13.23 -3.70 5.31
C ASP A 7 11.86 -3.79 5.99
N GLN A 8 11.57 -2.91 6.96
CA GLN A 8 10.25 -2.83 7.58
C GLN A 8 9.20 -2.27 6.61
N VAL A 9 9.57 -1.30 5.77
CA VAL A 9 8.70 -0.78 4.71
C VAL A 9 8.35 -1.89 3.72
N LYS A 10 9.35 -2.64 3.23
CA LYS A 10 9.15 -3.76 2.31
C LYS A 10 8.30 -4.86 2.93
N ALA A 11 8.60 -5.26 4.16
CA ALA A 11 7.82 -6.28 4.87
C ALA A 11 6.34 -5.85 5.05
N ALA A 12 6.10 -4.56 5.35
CA ALA A 12 4.74 -4.04 5.46
C ALA A 12 4.01 -3.99 4.10
N ALA A 13 4.71 -3.63 3.03
CA ALA A 13 4.17 -3.62 1.68
C ALA A 13 3.86 -5.05 1.17
N GLU A 14 4.74 -6.02 1.45
CA GLU A 14 4.50 -7.44 1.17
C GLU A 14 3.30 -7.98 1.96
N PHE A 15 3.17 -7.59 3.23
CA PHE A 15 2.05 -8.03 4.07
C PHE A 15 0.67 -7.58 3.58
N VAL A 16 0.60 -6.46 2.85
CA VAL A 16 -0.65 -5.90 2.32
C VAL A 16 -0.77 -6.05 0.80
N ASP A 17 0.03 -6.93 0.18
CA ASP A 17 0.08 -7.17 -1.27
C ASP A 17 0.45 -5.94 -2.14
N ALA A 18 0.94 -4.87 -1.53
CA ALA A 18 1.38 -3.67 -2.25
C ALA A 18 2.75 -3.81 -2.92
N ASP A 19 3.60 -4.72 -2.45
CA ASP A 19 4.96 -4.90 -2.97
C ASP A 19 4.98 -5.17 -4.49
N SER A 20 4.02 -5.95 -4.97
CA SER A 20 3.88 -6.32 -6.38
C SER A 20 3.82 -5.10 -7.31
N PHE A 21 2.81 -4.25 -7.14
CA PHE A 21 2.63 -3.08 -8.00
C PHE A 21 3.70 -2.01 -7.75
N ILE A 22 4.27 -1.92 -6.54
CA ILE A 22 5.37 -0.99 -6.26
C ILE A 22 6.59 -1.39 -7.08
N ARG A 23 6.94 -2.68 -7.15
CA ARG A 23 8.07 -3.17 -7.96
C ARG A 23 7.89 -2.99 -9.46
N ASP A 24 6.64 -2.96 -9.92
CA ASP A 24 6.33 -2.71 -11.34
C ASP A 24 6.51 -1.24 -11.76
N LEU A 25 6.68 -0.32 -10.79
CA LEU A 25 6.99 1.07 -11.10
C LEU A 25 8.41 1.21 -11.69
N PRO A 26 8.67 2.19 -12.59
CA PRO A 26 9.97 2.34 -13.25
C PRO A 26 11.19 2.47 -12.31
N LEU A 27 10.98 2.94 -11.08
CA LEU A 27 12.02 3.09 -10.05
C LEU A 27 11.67 2.31 -8.77
N GLY A 28 10.71 1.39 -8.83
CA GLY A 28 10.29 0.62 -7.66
C GLY A 28 9.85 1.50 -6.49
N TYR A 29 10.38 1.21 -5.30
CA TYR A 29 10.14 1.97 -4.07
C TYR A 29 10.67 3.43 -4.12
N ASP A 30 11.60 3.74 -5.02
CA ASP A 30 12.12 5.09 -5.23
C ASP A 30 11.31 5.89 -6.24
N ALA A 31 10.21 5.33 -6.76
CA ALA A 31 9.36 6.00 -7.74
C ALA A 31 8.70 7.26 -7.15
N PRO A 32 8.80 8.41 -7.83
CA PRO A 32 8.12 9.61 -7.39
C PRO A 32 6.60 9.42 -7.48
N VAL A 33 5.90 9.81 -6.42
CA VAL A 33 4.44 9.78 -6.38
C VAL A 33 3.90 11.05 -7.04
N SER A 34 2.96 10.91 -7.97
CA SER A 34 2.28 12.05 -8.61
C SER A 34 1.42 12.81 -7.58
N GLU A 35 1.02 14.05 -7.91
CA GLU A 35 0.21 14.86 -7.01
C GLU A 35 -1.02 14.08 -6.50
N ARG A 36 -1.18 14.02 -5.16
CA ARG A 36 -2.24 13.28 -4.47
C ARG A 36 -2.31 11.78 -4.79
N GLY A 37 -1.24 11.17 -5.32
CA GLY A 37 -1.22 9.77 -5.72
C GLY A 37 -2.21 9.48 -6.87
N SER A 38 -2.39 10.44 -7.77
CA SER A 38 -3.30 10.35 -8.92
C SER A 38 -2.96 9.23 -9.90
N SER A 39 -1.70 8.76 -9.92
CA SER A 39 -1.24 7.65 -10.76
C SER A 39 -1.63 6.26 -10.25
N PHE A 40 -2.17 6.16 -9.02
CA PHE A 40 -2.56 4.89 -8.42
C PHE A 40 -4.07 4.66 -8.56
N SER A 41 -4.47 3.38 -8.62
CA SER A 41 -5.88 3.00 -8.46
C SER A 41 -6.37 3.35 -7.04
N THR A 42 -7.68 3.36 -6.82
CA THR A 42 -8.22 3.53 -5.46
C THR A 42 -7.79 2.38 -4.55
N GLY A 43 -7.79 1.14 -5.06
CA GLY A 43 -7.30 -0.04 -4.35
C GLY A 43 -5.82 0.09 -3.96
N GLN A 44 -4.95 0.46 -4.90
CA GLN A 44 -3.52 0.70 -4.63
C GLN A 44 -3.30 1.79 -3.56
N ARG A 45 -4.04 2.91 -3.61
CA ARG A 45 -3.95 3.94 -2.55
C ARG A 45 -4.38 3.40 -1.18
N GLN A 46 -5.37 2.53 -1.14
CA GLN A 46 -5.82 1.88 0.08
C GLN A 46 -4.77 0.90 0.63
N LEU A 47 -4.16 0.08 -0.24
CA LEU A 47 -3.06 -0.80 0.16
C LEU A 47 -1.87 0.01 0.70
N LEU A 48 -1.50 1.14 0.07
CA LEU A 48 -0.47 2.04 0.60
C LEU A 48 -0.83 2.59 1.99
N ALA A 49 -2.10 2.94 2.23
CA ALA A 49 -2.56 3.38 3.55
C ALA A 49 -2.45 2.26 4.60
N PHE A 50 -2.75 1.02 4.21
CA PHE A 50 -2.57 -0.14 5.07
C PHE A 50 -1.10 -0.43 5.35
N ALA A 51 -0.23 -0.41 4.35
CA ALA A 51 1.22 -0.58 4.51
C ALA A 51 1.79 0.43 5.52
N ARG A 52 1.39 1.71 5.40
CA ARG A 52 1.79 2.77 6.35
C ARG A 52 1.36 2.46 7.78
N THR A 53 0.15 1.94 7.93
CA THR A 53 -0.37 1.61 9.26
C THR A 53 0.35 0.41 9.85
N VAL A 54 0.52 -0.66 9.06
CA VAL A 54 1.22 -1.89 9.47
C VAL A 54 2.68 -1.62 9.81
N ALA A 55 3.38 -0.81 9.02
CA ALA A 55 4.78 -0.45 9.26
C ALA A 55 5.00 0.24 10.62
N SER A 56 4.00 0.97 11.13
CA SER A 56 4.05 1.61 12.44
C SER A 56 3.83 0.65 13.63
N GLN A 57 3.49 -0.62 13.35
CA GLN A 57 3.18 -1.66 14.34
C GLN A 57 2.29 -1.18 15.50
N PRO A 58 1.09 -0.65 15.21
CA PRO A 58 0.24 -0.06 16.22
C PRO A 58 -0.30 -1.15 17.15
N LYS A 59 -0.43 -0.83 18.44
CA LYS A 59 -1.05 -1.75 19.42
C LYS A 59 -2.53 -2.01 19.14
N ILE A 60 -3.21 -1.04 18.52
CA ILE A 60 -4.62 -1.10 18.17
C ILE A 60 -4.77 -0.51 16.77
N LEU A 61 -5.43 -1.24 15.88
CA LEU A 61 -5.74 -0.83 14.52
C LEU A 61 -7.26 -0.78 14.36
N ILE A 62 -7.79 0.39 14.01
CA ILE A 62 -9.20 0.59 13.67
C ILE A 62 -9.26 0.89 12.18
N LEU A 63 -10.03 0.09 11.45
CA LEU A 63 -10.26 0.28 10.01
C LEU A 63 -11.74 0.52 9.82
N ASP A 64 -12.08 1.66 9.23
CA ASP A 64 -13.45 1.96 8.80
C ASP A 64 -13.55 1.68 7.30
N GLU A 65 -14.56 0.90 6.89
CA GLU A 65 -14.79 0.50 5.49
C GLU A 65 -13.58 -0.13 4.77
N ALA A 66 -12.82 -0.97 5.48
CA ALA A 66 -11.53 -1.53 5.05
C ALA A 66 -11.54 -2.39 3.77
N THR A 67 -12.71 -2.73 3.23
CA THR A 67 -12.86 -3.60 2.06
C THR A 67 -13.57 -2.91 0.89
N ALA A 68 -14.02 -1.67 1.05
CA ALA A 68 -14.90 -1.01 0.08
C ALA A 68 -14.33 -0.87 -1.34
N ASN A 69 -13.00 -0.88 -1.51
CA ASN A 69 -12.35 -0.74 -2.82
C ASN A 69 -11.45 -1.92 -3.22
N ILE A 70 -11.42 -3.01 -2.43
CA ILE A 70 -10.61 -4.21 -2.76
C ILE A 70 -11.33 -5.08 -3.81
N ASP A 71 -12.66 -5.03 -3.87
CA ASP A 71 -13.44 -5.86 -4.80
C ASP A 71 -13.23 -5.49 -6.29
N SER A 72 -12.78 -4.28 -6.60
CA SER A 72 -12.67 -3.80 -7.99
C SER A 72 -11.46 -4.35 -8.76
N GLU A 73 -10.41 -4.84 -8.10
CA GLU A 73 -9.24 -5.42 -8.80
C GLU A 73 -9.42 -6.92 -9.11
N THR A 74 -10.41 -7.59 -8.51
CA THR A 74 -10.75 -8.99 -8.83
C THR A 74 -11.59 -9.15 -10.10
N GLU A 75 -12.08 -8.06 -10.71
CA GLU A 75 -12.90 -8.10 -11.93
C GLU A 75 -12.09 -8.28 -13.24
N ALA A 76 -10.75 -8.38 -13.19
CA ALA A 76 -9.93 -8.64 -14.37
C ALA A 76 -9.62 -10.14 -14.62
N LEU A 77 -10.14 -11.05 -13.77
CA LEU A 77 -9.94 -12.50 -13.90
C LEU A 77 -11.17 -13.28 -14.41
N VAL A 78 -12.16 -12.59 -14.99
CA VAL A 78 -13.29 -13.23 -15.70
C VAL A 78 -13.28 -12.84 -17.18
#